data_AF-A0A1B1UM69-F1
#
_entry.id   AF-A0A1B1UM69-F1
#
_cell.length_a   1.000
_cell.length_b   1.000
_cell.length_c   1.000
_cell.angle_alpha   90.00
_cell.angle_beta   90.00
_cell.angle_gamma   90.00
#
_symmetry.space_group_name_H-M   'P 1'
#
loop_
_entity.id
_entity.type
_entity.pdbx_description
1 polymer ?
#
loop_
_entity_poly.entity_id
_entity_poly.type
_entity_poly.pdbx_seq_one_letter_code
_entity_poly.pdbx_strand_id
1 'polypeptide(L)'
;MSPDNARQWVEPVLQLLFDAREIEALAAIRLELGQSTTEKLRFNTSKGKTEELRDRTRLANLFTLSEFLLDEELWDKAVTAYAWTIKLSEDLDEPFFLESSRFCKAFCHKMLGQRRELLKEKEMISADKTFFVGDRMVLSVKDLD
;
A
#
# COMPACT_ATOMS: atom_id res chain seq x y z
N MET A 1 -16.27 15.70 1.48
CA MET A 1 -16.38 14.61 0.48
C MET A 1 -16.73 13.34 1.23
N SER A 2 -17.70 12.56 0.75
CA SER A 2 -18.15 11.34 1.45
C SER A 2 -17.05 10.26 1.39
N PRO A 3 -16.81 9.48 2.47
CA PRO A 3 -15.86 8.36 2.48
C PRO A 3 -16.10 7.30 1.39
N ASP A 4 -17.30 7.27 0.80
CA ASP A 4 -17.71 6.24 -0.17
C ASP A 4 -17.09 6.37 -1.58
N ASN A 5 -16.73 7.58 -2.03
CA ASN A 5 -16.16 7.76 -3.39
C ASN A 5 -14.71 7.27 -3.49
N ALA A 6 -14.07 7.06 -2.35
CA ALA A 6 -12.66 6.81 -2.24
C ALA A 6 -12.29 5.34 -2.55
N ARG A 7 -13.24 4.42 -2.34
CA ARG A 7 -13.13 2.98 -2.67
C ARG A 7 -13.28 2.66 -4.16
N GLN A 8 -13.88 3.54 -4.97
CA GLN A 8 -14.45 3.12 -6.26
C GLN A 8 -13.46 2.56 -7.27
N TRP A 9 -12.19 3.00 -7.28
CA TRP A 9 -11.22 2.54 -8.28
C TRP A 9 -10.04 1.75 -7.72
N VAL A 10 -9.68 1.92 -6.44
CA VAL A 10 -8.48 1.26 -5.87
C VAL A 10 -8.67 -0.25 -5.78
N GLU A 11 -9.83 -0.74 -5.34
CA GLU A 11 -10.11 -2.17 -5.23
C GLU A 11 -10.03 -2.89 -6.58
N PRO A 12 -10.67 -2.38 -7.66
CA PRO A 12 -10.48 -2.93 -9.00
C PRO A 12 -9.01 -2.98 -9.44
N VAL A 13 -8.22 -1.94 -9.15
CA VAL A 13 -6.78 -1.91 -9.46
C VAL A 13 -6.01 -2.97 -8.68
N LEU A 14 -6.30 -3.12 -7.39
CA LEU A 14 -5.67 -4.14 -6.54
C LEU A 14 -5.99 -5.55 -7.02
N GLN A 15 -7.24 -5.79 -7.46
CA GLN A 15 -7.64 -7.06 -8.05
C GLN A 15 -6.88 -7.33 -9.36
N LEU A 16 -6.71 -6.34 -10.23
CA LEU A 16 -5.90 -6.48 -11.45
C LEU A 16 -4.44 -6.83 -11.12
N LEU A 17 -3.85 -6.23 -10.09
CA LEU A 17 -2.51 -6.58 -9.63
C LEU A 17 -2.44 -8.01 -9.12
N PHE A 18 -3.43 -8.44 -8.33
CA PHE A 18 -3.51 -9.81 -7.83
C PHE A 18 -3.63 -10.83 -8.98
N ASP A 19 -4.42 -10.50 -10.01
CA ASP A 19 -4.61 -11.32 -11.20
C ASP A 19 -3.42 -11.28 -12.18
N ALA A 20 -2.28 -10.67 -11.80
CA ALA A 20 -1.10 -10.52 -12.65
C ALA A 20 -1.36 -9.72 -13.95
N ARG A 21 -2.28 -8.74 -13.88
CA ARG A 21 -2.66 -7.83 -14.99
C ARG A 21 -2.05 -6.45 -14.76
N GLU A 22 -0.73 -6.39 -14.59
CA GLU A 22 -0.04 -5.16 -14.15
C GLU A 22 -0.18 -3.99 -15.14
N ILE A 23 -0.19 -4.27 -16.44
CA ILE A 23 -0.34 -3.25 -17.49
C ILE A 23 -1.73 -2.59 -17.39
N GLU A 24 -2.76 -3.39 -17.13
CA GLU A 24 -4.14 -2.92 -17.04
C GLU A 24 -4.37 -2.17 -15.74
N ALA A 25 -3.79 -2.66 -14.63
CA ALA A 25 -3.77 -1.94 -13.36
C ALA A 25 -3.15 -0.54 -13.55
N LEU A 26 -1.97 -0.45 -14.18
CA LEU A 26 -1.30 0.84 -14.41
C LEU A 26 -2.12 1.76 -15.32
N ALA A 27 -2.76 1.22 -16.35
CA ALA A 27 -3.64 1.98 -17.24
C ALA A 27 -4.87 2.54 -16.49
N ALA A 28 -5.49 1.74 -15.62
CA ALA A 28 -6.60 2.18 -14.78
C ALA A 28 -6.19 3.30 -13.82
N ILE A 29 -5.04 3.18 -13.15
CA ILE A 29 -4.54 4.25 -12.25
C ILE A 29 -4.30 5.55 -13.03
N ARG A 30 -3.72 5.47 -14.23
CA ARG A 30 -3.47 6.62 -15.11
C ARG A 30 -4.76 7.31 -15.55
N LEU A 31 -5.81 6.54 -15.79
CA LEU A 31 -7.11 7.08 -16.15
C LEU A 31 -7.72 7.89 -14.99
N GLU A 32 -7.58 7.38 -13.76
CA GLU A 32 -8.17 8.00 -12.56
C GLU A 32 -7.39 9.22 -12.06
N LEU A 33 -6.05 9.14 -12.04
CA LEU A 33 -5.19 10.16 -11.42
C LEU A 33 -4.50 11.09 -12.43
N GLY A 34 -4.57 10.76 -13.71
CA GLY A 34 -3.88 11.48 -14.78
C GLY A 34 -2.42 11.05 -14.95
N GLN A 35 -1.90 11.30 -16.15
CA GLN A 35 -0.56 10.86 -16.55
C GLN A 35 0.57 11.61 -15.84
N SER A 36 0.38 12.90 -15.52
CA SER A 36 1.38 13.71 -14.80
C SER A 36 1.60 13.20 -13.37
N THR A 37 0.53 12.87 -12.66
CA THR A 37 0.56 12.36 -11.29
C THR A 37 1.21 10.98 -11.23
N THR A 38 0.96 10.16 -12.24
CA THR A 38 1.42 8.76 -12.29
C THR A 38 2.72 8.58 -13.06
N GLU A 39 3.42 9.67 -13.41
CA GLU A 39 4.60 9.62 -14.27
C GLU A 39 5.72 8.77 -13.68
N LYS A 40 5.84 8.74 -12.35
CA LYS A 40 6.85 7.96 -11.62
C LYS A 40 6.41 6.53 -11.30
N LEU A 41 5.12 6.23 -11.37
CA LEU A 41 4.59 4.92 -11.01
C LEU A 41 4.97 3.87 -12.06
N ARG A 42 5.58 2.78 -11.62
CA ARG A 42 6.02 1.67 -12.47
C ARG A 42 5.70 0.34 -11.78
N PHE A 43 5.17 -0.61 -12.55
CA PHE A 43 4.97 -1.97 -12.09
C PHE A 43 5.88 -2.94 -12.83
N ASN A 44 6.40 -3.91 -12.10
CA ASN A 44 7.16 -5.02 -12.63
C ASN A 44 6.20 -6.06 -13.22
N THR A 45 6.45 -6.53 -14.44
CA THR A 45 5.62 -7.60 -15.00
C THR A 45 5.95 -8.95 -14.37
N SER A 46 4.91 -9.75 -14.12
CA SER A 46 5.03 -11.13 -13.65
C SER A 46 5.04 -12.16 -14.79
N LYS A 47 4.86 -11.72 -16.05
CA LYS A 47 4.81 -12.59 -17.23
C LYS A 47 6.10 -13.40 -17.40
N GLY A 48 5.96 -14.72 -17.58
CA GLY A 48 7.07 -15.64 -17.81
C GLY A 48 7.88 -16.01 -16.56
N LYS A 49 7.46 -15.58 -15.37
CA LYS A 49 8.08 -15.94 -14.09
C LYS A 49 7.48 -17.23 -13.50
N THR A 50 8.27 -17.91 -12.66
CA THR A 50 7.80 -19.01 -11.80
C THR A 50 6.76 -18.49 -10.81
N GLU A 51 5.96 -19.40 -10.23
CA GLU A 51 4.90 -19.03 -9.28
C GLU A 51 5.40 -18.17 -8.11
N GLU A 52 6.44 -18.63 -7.41
CA GLU A 52 7.09 -17.87 -6.33
C GLU A 52 7.52 -16.46 -6.76
N LEU A 53 8.15 -16.36 -7.95
CA LEU A 53 8.60 -15.07 -8.47
C LEU A 53 7.42 -14.18 -8.91
N ARG A 54 6.29 -14.75 -9.32
CA ARG A 54 5.07 -14.00 -9.61
C ARG A 54 4.49 -13.42 -8.32
N ASP A 55 4.43 -14.20 -7.25
CA ASP A 55 3.87 -13.75 -5.97
C ASP A 55 4.71 -12.65 -5.34
N ARG A 56 6.05 -12.79 -5.35
CA ARG A 56 6.95 -11.68 -4.96
C ARG A 56 6.80 -10.46 -5.85
N THR A 57 6.58 -10.63 -7.15
CA THR A 57 6.33 -9.51 -8.08
C THR A 57 5.02 -8.80 -7.75
N ARG A 58 3.95 -9.55 -7.46
CA ARG A 58 2.66 -9.02 -7.01
C ARG A 58 2.82 -8.23 -5.72
N LEU A 59 3.52 -8.79 -4.73
CA LEU A 59 3.79 -8.11 -3.46
C LEU A 59 4.53 -6.79 -3.67
N ALA A 60 5.59 -6.80 -4.47
CA ALA A 60 6.36 -5.59 -4.77
C ALA A 60 5.51 -4.51 -5.47
N ASN A 61 4.63 -4.90 -6.40
CA ASN A 61 3.75 -3.95 -7.08
C ASN A 61 2.66 -3.39 -6.17
N LEU A 62 2.08 -4.23 -5.29
CA LEU A 62 1.10 -3.78 -4.28
C LEU A 62 1.73 -2.81 -3.30
N PHE A 63 2.94 -3.11 -2.82
CA PHE A 63 3.67 -2.21 -1.94
C PHE A 63 4.01 -0.89 -2.65
N THR A 64 4.47 -0.95 -3.90
CA THR A 64 4.77 0.24 -4.72
C THR A 64 3.53 1.11 -4.92
N LEU A 65 2.36 0.51 -5.17
CA LEU A 65 1.11 1.25 -5.24
C LEU A 65 0.75 1.88 -3.88
N SER A 66 0.95 1.16 -2.78
CA SER A 66 0.62 1.65 -1.44
C SER A 66 1.48 2.87 -1.07
N GLU A 67 2.79 2.81 -1.30
CA GLU A 67 3.71 3.94 -1.09
C GLU A 67 3.37 5.13 -2.00
N PHE A 68 3.06 4.88 -3.27
CA PHE A 68 2.63 5.95 -4.17
C PHE A 68 1.35 6.65 -3.68
N LEU A 69 0.35 5.89 -3.22
CA LEU A 69 -0.88 6.46 -2.68
C LEU A 69 -0.64 7.22 -1.37
N LEU A 70 0.31 6.77 -0.56
CA LEU A 70 0.76 7.47 0.64
C LEU A 70 1.39 8.82 0.29
N ASP A 71 2.33 8.83 -0.67
CA ASP A 71 3.04 10.04 -1.12
C ASP A 71 2.10 11.08 -1.74
N GLU A 72 1.06 10.62 -2.46
CA GLU A 72 0.01 11.48 -3.02
C GLU A 72 -1.09 11.86 -1.99
N GLU A 73 -0.88 11.53 -0.71
CA GLU A 73 -1.79 11.82 0.41
C GLU A 73 -3.23 11.25 0.22
N LEU A 74 -3.36 10.20 -0.59
CA LEU A 74 -4.62 9.50 -0.84
C LEU A 74 -4.87 8.46 0.26
N TRP A 75 -4.92 8.94 1.52
CA TRP A 75 -4.86 8.14 2.74
C TRP A 75 -5.85 6.98 2.78
N ASP A 76 -7.09 7.20 2.35
CA ASP A 76 -8.14 6.18 2.30
C ASP A 76 -7.79 5.02 1.35
N LYS A 77 -7.15 5.34 0.22
CA LYS A 77 -6.74 4.37 -0.81
C LYS A 77 -5.49 3.64 -0.35
N ALA A 78 -4.55 4.38 0.24
CA ALA A 78 -3.36 3.83 0.87
C ALA A 78 -3.72 2.80 1.95
N VAL A 79 -4.68 3.08 2.84
CA VAL A 79 -5.19 2.10 3.83
C VAL A 79 -5.63 0.79 3.15
N THR A 80 -6.39 0.91 2.05
CA THR A 80 -6.90 -0.26 1.31
C THR A 80 -5.76 -1.05 0.67
N ALA A 81 -4.82 -0.36 0.01
CA ALA A 81 -3.68 -0.98 -0.64
C ALA A 81 -2.72 -1.64 0.37
N TYR A 82 -2.45 -1.01 1.52
CA TYR A 82 -1.64 -1.61 2.58
C TYR A 82 -2.33 -2.82 3.19
N ALA A 83 -3.67 -2.84 3.34
CA ALA A 83 -4.37 -4.03 3.83
C ALA A 83 -4.16 -5.25 2.91
N TRP A 84 -4.18 -5.06 1.60
CA TRP A 84 -3.87 -6.13 0.63
C TRP A 84 -2.40 -6.54 0.69
N THR A 85 -1.50 -5.57 0.82
CA THR A 85 -0.06 -5.81 0.93
C THR A 85 0.30 -6.59 2.20
N ILE A 86 -0.31 -6.25 3.34
CA ILE A 86 -0.17 -6.96 4.63
C ILE A 86 -0.58 -8.42 4.46
N LYS A 87 -1.78 -8.66 3.93
CA LYS A 87 -2.30 -10.02 3.74
C LYS A 87 -1.35 -10.87 2.90
N LEU A 88 -0.90 -10.35 1.75
CA LEU A 88 0.03 -11.09 0.89
C LEU A 88 1.41 -11.27 1.55
N SER A 89 1.87 -10.30 2.34
CA SER A 89 3.13 -10.43 3.08
C SER A 89 3.05 -11.52 4.16
N GLU A 90 1.90 -11.67 4.81
CA GLU A 90 1.64 -12.76 5.77
C GLU A 90 1.60 -14.12 5.07
N ASP A 91 0.92 -14.22 3.92
CA ASP A 91 0.82 -15.45 3.13
C ASP A 91 2.19 -15.92 2.59
N LEU A 92 3.10 -14.99 2.31
CA LEU A 92 4.44 -15.26 1.75
C LEU A 92 5.57 -15.28 2.79
N ASP A 93 5.28 -15.02 4.07
CA ASP A 93 6.28 -14.85 5.14
C ASP A 93 7.37 -13.82 4.79
N GLU A 94 6.94 -12.62 4.34
CA GLU A 94 7.81 -11.52 3.93
C GLU A 94 7.81 -10.39 5.00
N PRO A 95 8.60 -10.52 6.09
CA PRO A 95 8.48 -9.67 7.28
C PRO A 95 8.83 -8.19 7.04
N PHE A 96 9.69 -7.91 6.05
CA PHE A 96 10.05 -6.54 5.69
C PHE A 96 8.84 -5.74 5.18
N PHE A 97 8.11 -6.30 4.22
CA PHE A 97 6.91 -5.67 3.65
C PHE A 97 5.78 -5.60 4.68
N LEU A 98 5.63 -6.65 5.50
CA LEU A 98 4.59 -6.74 6.51
C LEU A 98 4.67 -5.59 7.52
N GLU A 99 5.84 -5.42 8.16
CA GLU A 99 6.01 -4.46 9.24
C GLU A 99 5.92 -3.02 8.72
N SER A 100 6.53 -2.75 7.57
CA SER A 100 6.47 -1.43 6.92
C SER A 100 5.02 -1.07 6.56
N SER A 101 4.28 -2.02 5.98
CA SER A 101 2.89 -1.80 5.59
C SER A 101 1.96 -1.58 6.79
N ARG A 102 2.15 -2.31 7.90
CA ARG A 102 1.39 -2.09 9.14
C ARG A 102 1.62 -0.69 9.69
N PHE A 103 2.88 -0.24 9.72
CA PHE A 103 3.21 1.11 10.17
C PHE A 103 2.57 2.18 9.28
N CYS A 104 2.76 2.10 7.95
CA CYS A 104 2.22 3.09 7.03
C CYS A 104 0.67 3.10 7.04
N LYS A 105 0.03 1.95 7.21
CA LYS A 105 -1.43 1.87 7.39
C LYS A 105 -1.89 2.56 8.69
N ALA A 106 -1.19 2.33 9.81
CA ALA A 106 -1.46 3.03 11.06
C ALA A 106 -1.29 4.55 10.91
N PHE A 107 -0.22 4.99 10.23
CA PHE A 107 0.00 6.39 9.88
C PHE A 107 -1.16 6.97 9.06
N CYS A 108 -1.66 6.26 8.04
CA CYS A 108 -2.83 6.69 7.28
C CYS A 108 -4.07 6.84 8.18
N HIS A 109 -4.31 5.91 9.12
CA HIS A 109 -5.42 6.03 10.08
C HIS A 109 -5.25 7.24 11.00
N LYS A 110 -4.02 7.59 11.41
CA LYS A 110 -3.72 8.83 12.13
C LYS A 110 -4.11 10.06 11.30
N MET A 111 -3.68 10.12 10.04
CA MET A 111 -3.99 11.24 9.13
C MET A 111 -5.50 11.38 8.86
N LEU A 112 -6.23 10.25 8.83
CA LEU A 112 -7.69 10.22 8.68
C LEU A 112 -8.46 10.51 9.98
N GLY A 113 -7.79 10.68 11.13
CA GLY A 113 -8.43 10.85 12.44
C GLY A 113 -9.16 9.61 12.96
N GLN A 114 -8.88 8.43 12.39
CA GLN A 114 -9.52 7.16 12.73
C GLN A 114 -8.85 6.52 13.96
N ARG A 115 -9.04 7.16 15.12
CA ARG A 115 -8.32 6.82 16.36
C ARG A 115 -8.48 5.34 16.78
N ARG A 116 -9.67 4.76 16.61
CA ARG A 116 -9.92 3.38 17.01
C ARG A 116 -9.11 2.41 16.17
N GLU A 117 -9.07 2.64 14.85
CA GLU A 117 -8.35 1.84 13.88
C GLU A 117 -6.84 2.01 14.08
N LEU A 118 -6.37 3.25 14.28
CA LEU A 118 -4.99 3.54 14.65
C LEU A 118 -4.51 2.71 15.85
N LEU A 119 -5.28 2.69 16.95
CA LEU A 119 -4.89 1.94 18.14
C LEU A 119 -4.76 0.44 17.88
N LYS A 120 -5.68 -0.14 17.10
CA LYS A 120 -5.60 -1.56 16.70
C LYS A 120 -4.36 -1.86 15.88
N GLU A 121 -4.03 -1.01 14.91
CA GLU A 121 -2.82 -1.22 14.10
C GLU A 121 -1.54 -1.04 14.92
N LYS A 122 -1.50 -0.10 15.89
CA LYS A 122 -0.36 0.08 16.80
C LYS A 122 -0.03 -1.17 17.61
N GLU A 123 -1.03 -1.95 18.01
CA GLU A 123 -0.83 -3.21 18.75
C GLU A 123 -0.10 -4.28 17.91
N MET A 124 -0.12 -4.16 16.58
CA MET A 124 0.44 -5.12 15.63
C MET A 124 1.86 -4.77 15.17
N ILE A 125 2.43 -3.65 15.63
CA ILE A 125 3.73 -3.13 15.19
C ILE A 125 4.76 -3.27 16.30
N SER A 126 5.96 -3.73 15.95
CA SER A 126 7.08 -3.84 16.89
C SER A 126 7.51 -2.46 17.39
N ALA A 127 7.49 -2.24 18.71
CA ALA A 127 7.72 -0.92 19.33
C ALA A 127 9.18 -0.41 19.26
N ASP A 128 10.13 -1.29 18.96
CA ASP A 128 11.56 -1.03 18.88
C ASP A 128 12.05 -0.67 17.47
N LYS A 129 11.17 -0.74 16.46
CA LYS A 129 11.52 -0.46 15.08
C LYS A 129 11.35 1.00 14.69
N THR A 130 12.17 1.39 13.74
CA THR A 130 12.04 2.64 12.99
C THR A 130 11.63 2.36 11.56
N PHE A 131 10.81 3.23 11.00
CA PHE A 131 10.17 3.09 9.70
C PHE A 131 10.45 4.32 8.86
N PHE A 132 10.58 4.13 7.55
CA PHE A 132 10.65 5.23 6.60
C PHE A 132 9.24 5.50 6.06
N VAL A 133 8.84 6.77 6.07
CA VAL A 133 7.58 7.26 5.50
C VAL A 133 7.92 8.24 4.39
N GLY A 134 7.53 7.88 3.16
CA GLY A 134 7.94 8.58 1.94
C GLY A 134 9.47 8.72 1.85
N ASP A 135 9.91 9.77 1.17
CA ASP A 135 11.33 9.95 0.87
C ASP A 135 12.19 10.46 2.05
N ARG A 136 11.61 10.80 3.21
CA ARG A 136 12.28 11.76 4.12
C ARG A 136 12.15 11.54 5.61
N MET A 137 11.17 10.77 6.08
CA MET A 137 10.83 10.78 7.50
C MET A 137 11.06 9.42 8.14
N VAL A 138 11.99 9.36 9.10
CA VAL A 138 12.19 8.19 9.96
C VAL A 138 11.29 8.36 11.18
N LEU A 139 10.39 7.40 11.39
CA LEU A 139 9.42 7.41 12.49
C LEU A 139 9.45 6.11 13.28
N SER A 140 8.85 6.14 14.45
CA SER A 140 8.61 5.01 15.33
C SER A 140 7.14 4.96 15.74
N VAL A 141 6.73 3.88 16.40
CA VAL A 141 5.37 3.72 16.93
C VAL A 141 4.98 4.86 17.90
N LYS A 142 5.95 5.50 18.55
CA LYS A 142 5.73 6.65 19.46
C LYS A 142 5.31 7.91 18.71
N ASP A 143 5.72 8.04 17.45
CA ASP A 143 5.37 9.18 16.61
C ASP A 143 3.92 9.07 16.07
N LEU A 144 3.24 7.95 16.33
CA LEU A 144 1.84 7.73 16.01
C LEU A 144 0.88 8.20 17.11
N ASP A 145 1.37 8.74 18.24
CA ASP A 145 0.52 9.35 19.28
C ASP A 145 0.06 10.78 18.94
#